data_AF-A0A7C1NDP2-F1
#
_entry.id   AF-A0A7C1NDP2-F1
#
_cell.length_a   1.000
_cell.length_b   1.000
_cell.length_c   1.000
_cell.angle_alpha   90.00
_cell.angle_beta   90.00
_cell.angle_gamma   90.00
#
_symmetry.space_group_name_H-M   'P 1'
#
loop_
_entity.id
_entity.type
_entity.pdbx_description
1 polymer ?
#
loop_
_entity_poly.entity_id
_entity_poly.type
_entity_poly.pdbx_seq_one_letter_code
_entity_poly.pdbx_strand_id
1 'polypeptide(L)'
;MAQFALETTALDGIAVICPQVFRDRRGYFLESFNAQALSALGLPTHFVQDNVSASRRGVIRGMHFQWDPPQGKLLSVLYGRIQLVELDIRPDSPHCGKHWTGEFCADEPRLVWIPPGFANGFLVLSDSAIVHYKCTAPYNPSAEGSIRWNDPALAIPWALDPSTEPITSDRDANGMTLDAWLSHPAAHSFSYHQRL
;
A
#
# COMPACT_ATOMS: atom_id res chain seq x y z
N MET A 1 -8.73 -21.43 -15.10
CA MET A 1 -7.92 -20.20 -15.25
C MET A 1 -8.22 -19.35 -14.03
N ALA A 2 -7.21 -18.74 -13.40
CA ALA A 2 -7.41 -17.79 -12.31
C ALA A 2 -8.37 -16.68 -12.79
N GLN A 3 -9.48 -16.47 -12.09
CA GLN A 3 -10.35 -15.34 -12.36
C GLN A 3 -10.11 -14.30 -11.26
N PHE A 4 -9.41 -13.22 -11.62
CA PHE A 4 -9.28 -12.03 -10.81
C PHE A 4 -10.36 -11.03 -11.22
N ALA A 5 -11.11 -10.53 -10.24
CA ALA A 5 -11.96 -9.35 -10.43
C ALA A 5 -11.20 -8.10 -9.95
N LEU A 6 -11.51 -6.95 -10.55
CA LEU A 6 -10.98 -5.65 -10.13
C LEU A 6 -12.07 -4.81 -9.48
N GLU A 7 -11.74 -4.17 -8.35
CA GLU A 7 -12.55 -3.11 -7.76
C GLU A 7 -11.85 -1.77 -7.99
N THR A 8 -12.61 -0.76 -8.40
CA THR A 8 -12.13 0.60 -8.63
C THR A 8 -11.97 1.36 -7.31
N THR A 9 -10.91 2.13 -7.17
CA THR A 9 -10.66 3.02 -6.04
C THR A 9 -10.96 4.47 -6.38
N ALA A 10 -11.01 5.34 -5.36
CA ALA A 10 -11.21 6.78 -5.55
C ALA A 10 -9.97 7.52 -6.10
N LEU A 11 -8.80 6.85 -6.10
CA LEU A 11 -7.55 7.35 -6.66
C LEU A 11 -7.15 6.49 -7.85
N ASP A 12 -6.77 7.14 -8.95
CA ASP A 12 -6.32 6.47 -10.17
C ASP A 12 -5.00 5.72 -9.96
N GLY A 13 -4.92 4.51 -10.52
CA GLY A 13 -3.73 3.66 -10.51
C GLY A 13 -3.68 2.63 -9.39
N ILE A 14 -4.47 2.79 -8.34
CA ILE A 14 -4.63 1.73 -7.33
C ILE A 14 -5.66 0.72 -7.85
N ALA A 15 -5.35 -0.56 -7.74
CA ALA A 15 -6.28 -1.63 -8.10
C ALA A 15 -6.43 -2.63 -6.96
N VAL A 16 -7.67 -2.85 -6.52
CA VAL A 16 -7.99 -3.94 -5.59
C VAL A 16 -8.34 -5.17 -6.42
N ILE A 17 -7.60 -6.24 -6.19
CA ILE A 17 -7.66 -7.49 -6.95
C ILE A 17 -8.31 -8.54 -6.07
N CYS A 18 -9.45 -9.04 -6.51
CA CYS A 18 -10.26 -10.01 -5.79
C CYS A 18 -10.06 -11.41 -6.41
N PRO A 19 -9.26 -12.29 -5.79
CA PRO A 19 -9.08 -13.66 -6.24
C PRO A 19 -10.33 -14.49 -6.00
N GLN A 20 -10.54 -15.49 -6.86
CA GLN A 20 -11.47 -16.56 -6.56
C GLN A 20 -10.96 -17.40 -5.38
N VAL A 21 -11.75 -17.48 -4.30
CA VAL A 21 -11.41 -18.25 -3.09
C VAL A 21 -12.19 -19.56 -3.07
N PHE A 22 -11.47 -20.68 -3.14
CA PHE A 22 -12.05 -22.03 -3.04
C PHE A 22 -12.01 -22.50 -1.60
N ARG A 23 -13.17 -22.68 -0.96
CA ARG A 23 -13.27 -23.12 0.44
C ARG A 23 -13.78 -24.54 0.53
N ASP A 24 -13.18 -25.33 1.42
CA ASP A 24 -13.67 -26.65 1.79
C ASP A 24 -13.29 -26.99 3.25
N ARG A 25 -13.59 -28.21 3.70
CA ARG A 25 -13.34 -28.65 5.09
C ARG A 25 -11.86 -28.60 5.53
N ARG A 26 -10.91 -28.44 4.61
CA ARG A 26 -9.47 -28.31 4.88
C ARG A 26 -9.05 -26.86 5.14
N GLY A 27 -9.87 -25.88 4.74
CA GLY A 27 -9.55 -24.46 4.77
C GLY A 27 -9.94 -23.77 3.47
N TYR A 28 -9.05 -22.93 2.93
CA TYR A 28 -9.23 -22.29 1.64
C TYR A 28 -7.98 -22.39 0.75
N PHE A 29 -8.19 -22.29 -0.55
CA PHE A 29 -7.16 -22.22 -1.58
C PHE A 29 -7.50 -21.07 -2.54
N LEU A 30 -6.48 -20.35 -2.98
CA LEU A 30 -6.58 -19.32 -4.02
C LEU A 30 -5.23 -19.16 -4.72
N GLU A 31 -5.26 -18.69 -5.97
CA GLU A 31 -4.06 -18.23 -6.66
C GLU A 31 -3.78 -16.78 -6.22
N SER A 32 -2.75 -16.57 -5.39
CA SER A 32 -2.41 -15.22 -4.89
C SER A 32 -1.65 -14.40 -5.92
N PHE A 33 -1.07 -15.05 -6.92
CA PHE A 33 -0.41 -14.41 -8.05
C PHE A 33 -0.51 -15.33 -9.27
N ASN A 34 -0.95 -14.77 -10.39
CA ASN A 34 -0.93 -15.44 -11.68
C ASN A 34 -0.53 -14.39 -12.74
N ALA A 35 0.69 -14.50 -13.27
CA ALA A 35 1.25 -13.50 -14.19
C ALA A 35 0.40 -13.32 -15.44
N GLN A 36 -0.15 -14.41 -16.00
CA GLN A 36 -1.00 -14.32 -17.18
C GLN A 36 -2.30 -13.58 -16.88
N ALA A 37 -2.95 -13.88 -15.75
CA ALA A 37 -4.19 -13.24 -15.35
C ALA A 37 -3.98 -11.75 -14.98
N LEU A 38 -2.90 -11.41 -14.28
CA LEU A 38 -2.55 -10.00 -14.00
C LEU A 38 -2.21 -9.24 -15.27
N SER A 39 -1.43 -9.82 -16.18
CA SER A 39 -1.11 -9.19 -17.47
C SER A 39 -2.36 -8.94 -18.30
N ALA A 40 -3.34 -9.85 -18.29
CA ALA A 40 -4.61 -9.66 -18.99
C ALA A 40 -5.45 -8.50 -18.42
N LEU A 41 -5.19 -8.11 -17.17
CA LEU A 41 -5.79 -6.96 -16.49
C LEU A 41 -4.96 -5.67 -16.64
N GLY A 42 -3.83 -5.70 -17.37
CA GLY A 42 -2.93 -4.55 -17.51
C GLY A 42 -2.01 -4.33 -16.30
N LEU A 43 -2.01 -5.25 -15.34
CA LEU A 43 -1.23 -5.14 -14.10
C LEU A 43 0.20 -5.68 -14.28
N PRO A 44 1.16 -5.19 -13.47
CA PRO A 44 2.54 -5.63 -13.55
C PRO A 44 2.70 -7.10 -13.19
N THR A 45 3.63 -7.76 -13.88
CA THR A 45 3.98 -9.16 -13.66
C THR A 45 5.42 -9.37 -13.23
N HIS A 46 6.25 -8.32 -13.31
CA HIS A 46 7.65 -8.35 -12.91
C HIS A 46 7.83 -7.77 -11.51
N PHE A 47 8.15 -8.63 -10.56
CA PHE A 47 8.47 -8.28 -9.19
C PHE A 47 9.84 -8.87 -8.84
N VAL A 48 10.67 -8.09 -8.16
CA VAL A 48 12.08 -8.43 -7.89
C VAL A 48 12.38 -8.66 -6.42
N GLN A 49 11.41 -8.37 -5.55
CA GLN A 49 11.56 -8.49 -4.10
C GLN A 49 10.23 -8.82 -3.44
N ASP A 50 10.28 -9.68 -2.43
CA ASP A 50 9.16 -10.04 -1.56
C ASP A 50 9.49 -9.61 -0.13
N ASN A 51 8.55 -8.92 0.51
CA ASN A 51 8.67 -8.47 1.89
C ASN A 51 7.52 -9.02 2.74
N VAL A 52 7.81 -9.31 4.00
CA VAL A 52 6.81 -9.71 5.00
C VAL A 52 7.04 -8.90 6.27
N SER A 53 5.96 -8.41 6.87
CA SER A 53 5.99 -7.78 8.18
C SER A 53 4.94 -8.41 9.09
N ALA A 54 5.32 -8.61 10.36
CA ALA A 54 4.41 -8.97 11.44
C ALA A 54 4.31 -7.79 12.42
N SER A 55 3.10 -7.44 12.82
CA SER A 55 2.83 -6.24 13.62
C SER A 55 1.70 -6.51 14.60
N ARG A 56 1.75 -5.90 15.79
CA ARG A 56 0.68 -5.96 16.80
C ARG A 56 -0.36 -4.86 16.59
N ARG A 57 -1.52 -4.99 17.22
CA ARG A 57 -2.59 -3.96 17.24
C ARG A 57 -2.03 -2.56 17.52
N GLY A 58 -2.55 -1.56 16.81
CA GLY A 58 -2.18 -0.16 17.02
C GLY A 58 -0.84 0.24 16.41
N VAL A 59 -0.12 -0.69 15.77
CA VAL A 59 1.07 -0.36 14.99
C VAL A 59 0.66 0.35 13.70
N ILE A 60 1.27 1.50 13.45
CA ILE A 60 1.25 2.18 12.15
C ILE A 60 2.64 2.02 11.53
N ARG A 61 2.69 1.60 10.27
CA ARG A 61 3.89 1.65 9.43
C ARG A 61 3.61 2.56 8.25
N GLY A 62 4.50 3.52 8.00
CA GLY A 62 4.36 4.43 6.86
C GLY A 62 4.37 5.92 7.23
N MET A 63 4.18 6.80 6.24
CA MET A 63 3.81 6.46 4.84
C MET A 63 5.03 6.41 3.92
N HIS A 64 5.38 5.21 3.42
CA HIS A 64 6.64 4.94 2.73
C HIS A 64 6.52 4.97 1.22
N PHE A 65 7.55 5.51 0.56
CA PHE A 65 7.71 5.52 -0.89
C PHE A 65 9.21 5.46 -1.27
N GLN A 66 9.50 5.08 -2.52
CA GLN A 66 10.85 5.06 -3.09
C GLN A 66 10.81 5.62 -4.51
N TRP A 67 11.72 6.54 -4.83
CA TRP A 67 11.77 7.22 -6.13
C TRP A 67 12.89 6.74 -7.06
N ASP A 68 13.94 6.12 -6.50
CA ASP A 68 15.22 5.70 -7.11
C ASP A 68 15.59 4.19 -7.01
N PRO A 69 15.29 3.27 -7.95
CA PRO A 69 14.27 3.39 -8.96
C PRO A 69 12.87 3.38 -8.31
N PRO A 70 11.85 3.96 -8.99
CA PRO A 70 10.49 4.01 -8.48
C PRO A 70 9.94 2.61 -8.17
N GLN A 71 9.40 2.44 -6.97
CA GLN A 71 8.92 1.12 -6.49
C GLN A 71 7.40 1.10 -6.34
N GLY A 72 6.74 0.21 -7.07
CA GLY A 72 5.34 -0.16 -6.84
C GLY A 72 5.23 -1.42 -5.99
N LYS A 73 4.07 -1.62 -5.37
CA LYS A 73 3.81 -2.69 -4.41
C LYS A 73 2.55 -3.47 -4.79
N LEU A 74 2.61 -4.81 -4.72
CA LEU A 74 1.44 -5.68 -4.73
C LEU A 74 1.28 -6.29 -3.34
N LEU A 75 0.37 -5.73 -2.55
CA LEU A 75 0.20 -6.01 -1.12
C LEU A 75 -0.94 -7.00 -0.87
N SER A 76 -0.80 -7.86 0.15
CA SER A 76 -1.85 -8.73 0.67
C SER A 76 -1.73 -8.92 2.18
N VAL A 77 -2.83 -9.27 2.84
CA VAL A 77 -2.86 -9.59 4.28
C VAL A 77 -2.95 -11.11 4.44
N LEU A 78 -1.93 -11.70 5.04
CA LEU A 78 -1.84 -13.15 5.26
C LEU A 78 -2.43 -13.59 6.60
N TYR A 79 -2.48 -12.68 7.57
CA TYR A 79 -3.08 -12.92 8.88
C TYR A 79 -3.62 -11.60 9.45
N GLY A 80 -4.73 -11.68 10.18
CA GLY A 80 -5.32 -10.53 10.86
C GLY A 80 -5.96 -9.54 9.90
N ARG A 81 -5.94 -8.27 10.29
CA ARG A 81 -6.65 -7.18 9.63
C ARG A 81 -5.91 -5.85 9.77
N ILE A 82 -5.90 -5.08 8.69
CA ILE A 82 -5.31 -3.74 8.63
C ILE A 82 -6.30 -2.75 8.00
N GLN A 83 -6.11 -1.46 8.32
CA GLN A 83 -6.51 -0.36 7.47
C GLN A 83 -5.30 0.02 6.62
N LEU A 84 -5.41 -0.08 5.30
CA LEU A 84 -4.45 0.41 4.33
C LEU A 84 -4.77 1.86 3.99
N VAL A 85 -3.74 2.68 3.83
CA VAL A 85 -3.83 4.08 3.40
C VAL A 85 -2.81 4.31 2.29
N GLU A 86 -3.29 4.87 1.18
CA GLU A 86 -2.46 5.28 0.05
C GLU A 86 -2.63 6.78 -0.18
N LEU A 87 -1.54 7.53 -0.03
CA LEU A 87 -1.49 8.97 -0.29
C LEU A 87 -0.86 9.22 -1.66
N ASP A 88 -1.54 9.97 -2.52
CA ASP A 88 -0.95 10.42 -3.79
C ASP A 88 0.06 11.55 -3.55
N ILE A 89 1.33 11.28 -3.88
CA ILE A 89 2.45 12.21 -3.67
C ILE A 89 3.05 12.72 -4.99
N ARG A 90 2.33 12.54 -6.10
CA ARG A 90 2.77 12.96 -7.44
C ARG A 90 2.44 14.45 -7.66
N PRO A 91 3.42 15.32 -7.95
CA PRO A 91 3.17 16.76 -8.10
C PRO A 91 2.23 17.12 -9.25
N ASP A 92 2.20 16.30 -10.30
CA ASP A 92 1.39 16.50 -11.51
C ASP A 92 0.01 15.80 -11.45
N SER A 93 -0.29 15.10 -10.35
CA SER A 93 -1.57 14.42 -10.18
C SER A 93 -2.68 15.41 -9.81
N PRO A 94 -3.88 15.31 -10.43
CA PRO A 94 -5.06 16.06 -9.97
C PRO A 94 -5.53 15.62 -8.56
N HIS A 95 -5.01 14.48 -8.07
CA HIS A 95 -5.29 13.93 -6.75
C HIS A 95 -4.14 14.12 -5.75
N CYS A 96 -3.12 14.92 -6.07
CA CYS A 96 -2.00 15.17 -5.16
C CYS A 96 -2.49 15.59 -3.77
N GLY A 97 -1.98 14.93 -2.72
CA GLY A 97 -2.39 15.15 -1.33
C GLY A 97 -3.73 14.54 -0.93
N LYS A 98 -4.43 13.86 -1.85
CA LYS A 98 -5.60 13.03 -1.52
C LYS A 98 -5.15 11.62 -1.13
N HIS A 99 -5.90 11.02 -0.22
CA HIS A 99 -5.67 9.67 0.24
C HIS A 99 -6.88 8.77 -0.07
N TRP A 100 -6.60 7.49 -0.33
CA TRP A 100 -7.60 6.43 -0.34
C TRP A 100 -7.33 5.49 0.83
N THR A 101 -8.40 4.93 1.39
CA THR A 101 -8.32 3.99 2.51
C THR A 101 -9.13 2.74 2.22
N GLY A 102 -8.64 1.58 2.64
CA GLY A 102 -9.37 0.32 2.57
C GLY A 102 -9.07 -0.59 3.75
N GLU A 103 -10.06 -1.36 4.20
CA GLU A 103 -9.88 -2.41 5.21
C GLU A 103 -9.60 -3.74 4.52
N PHE A 104 -8.52 -4.41 4.93
CA PHE A 104 -8.07 -5.68 4.37
C PHE A 104 -7.86 -6.70 5.48
N CYS A 105 -8.36 -7.92 5.27
CA CYS A 105 -8.24 -9.01 6.24
C CYS A 105 -7.91 -10.34 5.57
N ALA A 106 -7.31 -11.24 6.33
CA ALA A 106 -6.97 -12.58 5.86
C ALA A 106 -8.20 -13.49 5.63
N ASP A 107 -9.35 -13.17 6.24
CA ASP A 107 -10.59 -13.94 6.08
C ASP A 107 -11.26 -13.66 4.73
N GLU A 108 -11.01 -12.49 4.15
CA GLU A 108 -11.46 -12.08 2.81
C GLU A 108 -10.23 -11.68 1.96
N PRO A 109 -9.43 -12.67 1.50
CA PRO A 109 -8.17 -12.39 0.83
C PRO A 109 -8.37 -11.55 -0.42
N ARG A 110 -7.69 -10.41 -0.46
CA ARG A 110 -7.60 -9.51 -1.60
C ARG A 110 -6.16 -9.03 -1.75
N LEU A 111 -5.78 -8.62 -2.95
CA LEU A 111 -4.51 -7.94 -3.19
C LEU A 111 -4.77 -6.47 -3.52
N VAL A 112 -3.78 -5.63 -3.29
CA VAL A 112 -3.80 -4.22 -3.69
C VAL A 112 -2.55 -3.93 -4.48
N TRP A 113 -2.73 -3.58 -5.76
CA TRP A 113 -1.68 -2.99 -6.56
C TRP A 113 -1.61 -1.49 -6.29
N ILE A 114 -0.40 -1.02 -5.96
CA ILE A 114 -0.08 0.37 -5.67
C ILE A 114 1.11 0.73 -6.57
N PRO A 115 0.94 1.63 -7.56
CA PRO A 115 2.03 2.00 -8.44
C PRO A 115 3.00 2.95 -7.74
N PRO A 116 4.21 3.17 -8.31
CA PRO A 116 5.09 4.21 -7.82
C PRO A 116 4.40 5.60 -7.80
N GLY A 117 4.82 6.46 -6.87
CA GLY A 117 4.20 7.78 -6.67
C GLY A 117 3.09 7.81 -5.62
N PHE A 118 2.88 6.72 -4.89
CA PHE A 118 2.06 6.70 -3.68
C PHE A 118 2.92 6.50 -2.44
N ALA A 119 2.62 7.23 -1.38
CA ALA A 119 3.14 6.95 -0.04
C ALA A 119 2.17 5.99 0.67
N ASN A 120 2.65 4.78 0.91
CA ASN A 120 1.89 3.64 1.42
C ASN A 120 2.04 3.52 2.93
N GLY A 121 0.94 3.40 3.65
CA GLY A 121 0.94 3.12 5.09
C GLY A 121 -0.19 2.21 5.53
N PHE A 122 -0.06 1.59 6.70
CA PHE A 122 -1.16 0.80 7.27
C PHE A 122 -1.20 0.85 8.80
N LEU A 123 -2.40 0.70 9.35
CA LEU A 123 -2.70 0.53 10.78
C LEU A 123 -3.19 -0.90 11.03
N VAL A 124 -2.64 -1.57 12.03
CA VAL A 124 -3.11 -2.91 12.46
C VAL A 124 -4.36 -2.80 13.33
N LEU A 125 -5.46 -3.40 12.88
CA LEU A 125 -6.78 -3.35 13.53
C LEU A 125 -7.07 -4.57 14.42
N SER A 126 -6.55 -5.73 14.07
CA SER A 126 -6.62 -6.96 14.89
C SER A 126 -5.49 -7.02 15.91
N ASP A 127 -5.48 -8.05 16.77
CA ASP A 127 -4.43 -8.21 17.81
C ASP A 127 -3.03 -8.32 17.21
N SER A 128 -2.94 -8.96 16.04
CA SER A 128 -1.77 -8.89 15.17
C SER A 128 -2.18 -9.00 13.71
N ALA A 129 -1.29 -8.58 12.81
CA ALA A 129 -1.42 -8.80 11.38
C ALA A 129 -0.09 -9.19 10.73
N ILE A 130 -0.17 -10.02 9.69
CA ILE A 130 0.96 -10.34 8.81
C ILE A 130 0.62 -9.77 7.44
N VAL A 131 1.45 -8.82 6.99
CA VAL A 131 1.32 -8.17 5.68
C VAL A 131 2.46 -8.64 4.80
N HIS A 132 2.12 -9.13 3.61
CA HIS A 132 3.05 -9.52 2.56
C HIS A 132 2.93 -8.56 1.39
N TYR A 133 4.04 -8.19 0.76
CA TYR A 133 4.00 -7.41 -0.46
C TYR A 133 5.16 -7.70 -1.40
N LYS A 134 4.86 -7.69 -2.69
CA LYS A 134 5.85 -7.77 -3.79
C LYS A 134 6.24 -6.38 -4.23
N CYS A 135 7.50 -6.17 -4.61
CA CYS A 135 8.01 -4.89 -5.09
C CYS A 135 8.52 -4.98 -6.53
N THR A 136 8.26 -3.96 -7.35
CA THR A 136 8.73 -3.88 -8.75
C THR A 136 10.19 -3.44 -8.89
N ALA A 137 10.79 -2.95 -7.80
CA ALA A 137 12.17 -2.48 -7.73
C ALA A 137 12.85 -3.00 -6.45
N PRO A 138 14.18 -3.18 -6.44
CA PRO A 138 14.90 -3.53 -5.22
C PRO A 138 14.86 -2.36 -4.24
N TYR A 139 15.01 -2.68 -2.95
CA TYR A 139 15.15 -1.67 -1.91
C TYR A 139 16.38 -0.79 -2.13
N ASN A 140 16.18 0.53 -2.11
CA ASN A 140 17.24 1.52 -2.13
C ASN A 140 17.11 2.49 -0.94
N PRO A 141 17.93 2.34 0.12
CA PRO A 141 17.88 3.21 1.30
C PRO A 141 18.26 4.67 0.99
N SER A 142 18.99 4.92 -0.11
CA SER A 142 19.38 6.28 -0.51
C SER A 142 18.28 7.05 -1.23
N ALA A 143 17.22 6.35 -1.67
CA ALA A 143 16.16 6.92 -2.49
C ALA A 143 14.75 6.60 -1.99
N GLU A 144 14.63 6.43 -0.67
CA GLU A 144 13.35 6.22 0.01
C GLU A 144 12.98 7.39 0.91
N GLY A 145 11.68 7.57 1.13
CA GLY A 145 11.14 8.62 1.97
C GLY A 145 10.00 8.11 2.86
N SER A 146 9.65 8.93 3.85
CA SER A 146 8.46 8.72 4.67
C SER A 146 7.71 10.04 4.79
N ILE A 147 6.45 10.05 4.41
CA ILE A 147 5.53 11.14 4.75
C ILE A 147 4.99 10.86 6.14
N ARG A 148 4.95 11.90 6.97
CA ARG A 148 4.40 11.85 8.32
C ARG A 148 2.96 11.32 8.29
N TRP A 149 2.73 10.20 8.97
CA TRP A 149 1.42 9.53 9.01
C TRP A 149 0.33 10.37 9.71
N ASN A 150 0.72 11.24 10.66
CA ASN A 150 -0.17 12.13 11.42
C ASN A 150 -0.06 13.60 11.00
N ASP A 151 0.24 13.87 9.73
CA ASP A 151 0.21 15.24 9.21
C ASP A 151 -1.24 15.80 9.28
N PRO A 152 -1.50 16.85 10.07
CA PRO A 152 -2.84 17.40 10.21
C PRO A 152 -3.37 18.02 8.91
N ALA A 153 -2.50 18.43 7.97
CA ALA A 153 -2.92 18.94 6.68
C ALA A 153 -3.52 17.84 5.78
N LEU A 154 -3.13 16.58 6.00
CA LEU A 154 -3.63 15.43 5.25
C LEU A 154 -4.92 14.85 5.84
N ALA A 155 -5.17 15.08 7.13
CA ALA A 155 -6.38 14.64 7.84
C ALA A 155 -6.75 13.16 7.62
N ILE A 156 -5.73 12.28 7.56
CA ILE A 156 -5.91 10.85 7.29
C ILE A 156 -6.78 10.21 8.38
N PRO A 157 -7.90 9.55 8.02
CA PRO A 157 -8.85 9.00 8.99
C PRO A 157 -8.37 7.63 9.51
N TRP A 158 -7.23 7.61 10.20
CA TRP A 158 -6.75 6.40 10.87
C TRP A 158 -7.80 5.91 11.86
N ALA A 159 -8.21 4.64 11.74
CA ALA A 159 -9.16 3.97 12.62
C ALA A 159 -8.52 3.59 13.98
N LEU A 160 -7.80 4.55 14.55
CA LEU A 160 -7.18 4.48 15.86
C LEU A 160 -8.07 5.23 16.84
N ASP A 161 -8.27 4.66 18.02
CA ASP A 161 -8.93 5.39 19.11
C ASP A 161 -8.08 6.63 19.47
N PRO A 162 -8.65 7.85 19.51
CA PRO A 162 -7.93 9.06 19.90
C PRO A 162 -7.23 8.98 21.26
N SER A 163 -7.67 8.09 22.17
CA SER A 163 -7.01 7.87 23.47
C SER A 163 -5.87 6.85 23.42
N THR A 164 -5.62 6.21 22.28
CA THR A 164 -4.55 5.21 22.10
C THR A 164 -3.32 5.88 21.53
N GLU A 165 -2.18 5.71 22.21
CA GLU A 165 -0.89 6.12 21.65
C GLU A 165 -0.51 5.18 20.49
N PRO A 166 -0.29 5.71 19.27
CA PRO A 166 0.10 4.92 18.10
C PRO A 166 1.50 4.34 18.29
N ILE A 167 1.70 3.11 17.87
CA ILE A 167 3.03 2.48 17.89
C ILE A 167 3.66 2.68 16.52
N THR A 168 4.74 3.45 16.46
CA THR A 168 5.47 3.74 15.22
C THR A 168 6.96 3.52 15.39
N SER A 169 7.69 3.43 14.28
CA SER A 169 9.16 3.49 14.31
C SER A 169 9.63 4.94 14.45
N ASP A 170 10.88 5.15 14.89
CA ASP A 170 11.47 6.50 14.94
C ASP A 170 11.47 7.17 13.56
N ARG A 171 11.65 6.39 12.49
CA ARG A 171 11.60 6.90 11.11
C ARG A 171 10.20 7.40 10.75
N ASP A 172 9.15 6.68 11.15
CA ASP A 172 7.76 7.03 10.86
C ASP A 172 7.30 8.23 11.69
N ALA A 173 7.74 8.30 12.95
CA ALA A 173 7.50 9.44 13.84
C ALA A 173 8.14 10.73 13.30
N ASN A 174 9.26 10.61 12.58
CA ASN A 174 10.00 11.74 12.02
C ASN A 174 9.83 11.90 10.50
N GLY A 175 8.74 11.37 9.93
CA GLY A 175 8.40 11.58 8.52
C GLY A 175 8.32 13.08 8.15
N MET A 176 8.66 13.39 6.90
CA MET A 176 8.53 14.75 6.36
C MET A 176 7.07 15.09 6.06
N THR A 177 6.75 16.38 5.96
CA THR A 177 5.41 16.80 5.49
C THR A 177 5.28 16.58 3.99
N LEU A 178 4.04 16.56 3.49
CA LEU A 178 3.81 16.51 2.04
C LEU A 178 4.44 17.71 1.34
N ASP A 179 4.31 18.92 1.89
CA ASP A 179 4.90 20.14 1.31
C ASP A 179 6.43 20.05 1.18
N ALA A 180 7.09 19.48 2.19
CA ALA A 180 8.53 19.26 2.16
C ALA A 180 8.92 18.27 1.05
N TRP A 181 8.13 17.20 0.87
CA TRP A 181 8.32 16.27 -0.24
C TRP A 181 8.10 16.96 -1.60
N LEU A 182 7.00 17.69 -1.78
CA LEU A 182 6.68 18.34 -3.06
C LEU A 182 7.70 19.41 -3.46
N SER A 183 8.43 19.97 -2.48
CA SER A 183 9.55 20.90 -2.71
C SER A 183 10.87 20.18 -3.02
N HIS A 184 10.96 18.87 -2.79
CA HIS A 184 12.17 18.09 -3.01
C HIS A 184 12.37 17.81 -4.51
N PRO A 185 13.57 17.98 -5.08
CA PRO A 185 13.79 17.77 -6.53
C PRO A 185 13.38 16.38 -7.04
N ALA A 186 13.53 15.36 -6.19
CA ALA A 186 13.14 13.99 -6.52
C ALA A 186 11.61 13.78 -6.65
N ALA A 187 10.77 14.73 -6.25
CA ALA A 187 9.33 14.63 -6.42
C ALA A 187 8.91 14.51 -7.89
N HIS A 188 9.71 15.07 -8.80
CA HIS A 188 9.53 14.96 -10.25
C HIS A 188 9.95 13.61 -10.83
N SER A 189 10.46 12.68 -10.00
CA SER A 189 10.75 11.29 -10.43
C SER A 189 9.49 10.47 -10.58
N PHE A 190 8.37 10.94 -10.03
CA PHE A 190 7.05 10.33 -10.26
C PHE A 190 6.28 11.12 -11.30
N SER A 191 5.55 10.41 -12.15
CA SER A 191 4.65 11.01 -13.13
C SER A 191 3.26 10.42 -12.97
N TYR A 192 2.25 11.27 -13.05
CA TYR A 192 0.86 10.84 -13.05
C TYR A 192 0.51 10.20 -14.40
N HIS A 193 -0.08 9.01 -14.32
CA HIS A 193 -0.66 8.32 -15.46
C HIS A 193 -2.04 7.85 -15.06
N GLN A 194 -3.05 8.20 -15.85
CA GLN A 194 -4.45 7.80 -15.64
C GLN A 194 -4.69 6.33 -16.03
N ARG A 195 -3.78 5.42 -15.65
CA ARG A 195 -3.88 3.98 -15.94
C ARG A 195 -4.22 3.21 -14.65
N LEU A 196 -4.78 2.01 -14.82
CA LEU A 196 -5.26 1.08 -13.78
C LEU A 196 -4.20 0.03 -13.41
#